data_AF-A0A838LGV6-F1
#
_entry.id   AF-A0A838LGV6-F1
#
_cell.length_a   1.000
_cell.length_b   1.000
_cell.length_c   1.000
_cell.angle_alpha   90.00
_cell.angle_beta   90.00
_cell.angle_gamma   90.00
#
_symmetry.space_group_name_H-M   'P 1'
#
loop_
_entity.id
_entity.type
_entity.pdbx_description
1 polymer ?
#
loop_
_entity_poly.entity_id
_entity_poly.type
_entity_poly.pdbx_seq_one_letter_code
_entity_poly.pdbx_strand_id
1 'polypeptide(L)'
;MTTAAILSTAALTVAGAPAVASAAAPEKEPCAKETTQVAKAQDALDRVTAVFAKQQERVAEARAEVKHADSRSDRAEAIAALKAAKVKKEHVAKAKKAQQQRLAKATERLATCEAGGTTAS
;
A
#
# COMPACT_ATOMS: atom_id res chain seq x y z
N MET A 1 58.99 36.13 -25.52
CA MET A 1 59.03 34.78 -26.14
C MET A 1 57.59 34.28 -26.20
N THR A 2 56.96 33.88 -27.30
CA THR A 2 57.27 33.92 -28.74
C THR A 2 55.92 33.62 -29.42
N THR A 3 55.77 34.11 -30.63
CA THR A 3 54.70 34.01 -31.64
C THR A 3 54.16 32.61 -31.99
N ALA A 4 52.95 32.63 -32.60
CA ALA A 4 52.46 31.82 -33.74
C ALA A 4 52.05 30.35 -33.48
N ALA A 5 51.17 29.68 -34.25
CA ALA A 5 50.13 29.98 -35.24
C ALA A 5 49.54 28.61 -35.67
N ILE A 6 48.51 28.64 -36.54
CA ILE A 6 48.12 27.65 -37.58
C ILE A 6 46.89 26.76 -37.31
N LEU A 7 46.03 26.83 -38.33
CA LEU A 7 44.77 26.16 -38.64
C LEU A 7 44.87 24.63 -38.79
N SER A 8 43.75 23.92 -38.60
CA SER A 8 43.34 22.84 -39.53
C SER A 8 41.86 22.49 -39.38
N THR A 9 41.12 22.80 -40.43
CA THR A 9 39.80 22.28 -40.80
C THR A 9 39.80 20.74 -40.89
N ALA A 10 38.89 20.09 -40.19
CA ALA A 10 38.45 18.74 -40.50
C ALA A 10 36.93 18.75 -40.66
N ALA A 11 36.49 18.74 -41.91
CA ALA A 11 35.11 18.50 -42.29
C ALA A 11 34.75 17.03 -41.94
N LEU A 12 33.84 16.84 -40.98
CA LEU A 12 33.22 15.55 -40.70
C LEU A 12 31.85 15.52 -41.36
N THR A 13 31.82 15.05 -42.60
CA THR A 13 30.60 14.60 -43.28
C THR A 13 30.13 13.30 -42.62
N VAL A 14 29.24 13.40 -41.64
CA VAL A 14 28.46 12.26 -41.15
C VAL A 14 27.22 12.14 -42.02
N ALA A 15 27.33 11.30 -43.05
CA ALA A 15 26.18 10.62 -43.63
C ALA A 15 25.70 9.58 -42.62
N GLY A 16 24.56 9.81 -41.97
CA GLY A 16 24.07 8.96 -40.90
C GLY A 16 22.55 8.96 -40.79
N ALA A 17 21.94 7.94 -41.41
CA ALA A 17 20.66 7.27 -41.13
C ALA A 17 19.36 8.11 -41.10
N PRO A 18 18.25 7.60 -41.70
CA PRO A 18 16.93 8.17 -41.48
C PRO A 18 16.54 7.94 -40.01
N ALA A 19 16.41 9.03 -39.25
CA ALA A 19 15.83 9.00 -37.92
C ALA A 19 14.37 8.53 -38.03
N VAL A 20 14.12 7.27 -37.68
CA VAL A 20 12.77 6.79 -37.40
C VAL A 20 12.26 7.55 -36.17
N ALA A 21 11.37 8.51 -36.42
CA ALA A 21 10.65 9.22 -35.38
C ALA A 21 9.71 8.23 -34.68
N SER A 22 10.22 7.55 -33.65
CA SER A 22 9.37 6.84 -32.70
C SER A 22 8.52 7.89 -31.99
N ALA A 23 7.24 7.97 -32.36
CA ALA A 23 6.25 8.75 -31.66
C ALA A 23 6.29 8.35 -30.18
N ALA A 24 6.76 9.27 -29.33
CA ALA A 24 6.82 9.07 -27.90
C ALA A 24 5.39 8.76 -27.39
N ALA A 25 5.18 7.51 -26.97
CA ALA A 25 4.00 7.16 -26.20
C ALA A 25 3.96 8.08 -24.96
N PRO A 26 2.77 8.54 -24.52
CA PRO A 26 2.67 9.46 -23.38
C PRO A 26 3.41 8.84 -22.20
N GLU A 27 4.44 9.54 -21.73
CA GLU A 27 5.27 9.11 -20.63
C GLU A 27 4.37 8.92 -19.41
N LYS A 28 4.08 7.66 -19.07
CA LYS A 28 3.43 7.34 -17.80
C LYS A 28 4.42 7.75 -16.72
N GLU A 29 4.01 8.63 -15.82
CA GLU A 29 4.84 9.01 -14.68
C GLU A 29 5.41 7.74 -14.03
N PRO A 30 6.74 7.66 -13.87
CA PRO A 30 7.34 6.54 -13.17
C PRO A 30 6.71 6.49 -11.78
N CYS A 31 6.16 5.33 -11.38
CA CYS A 31 5.58 5.05 -10.07
C CYS A 31 4.11 5.45 -9.79
N ALA A 32 3.34 5.89 -10.80
CA ALA A 32 1.92 6.22 -10.60
C ALA A 32 1.07 5.04 -10.07
N LYS A 33 1.42 3.81 -10.45
CA LYS A 33 0.73 2.60 -9.97
C LYS A 33 1.00 2.35 -8.49
N GLU A 34 2.25 2.44 -8.06
CA GLU A 34 2.72 2.21 -6.71
C GLU A 34 2.08 3.21 -5.74
N THR A 35 2.01 4.48 -6.15
CA THR A 35 1.32 5.55 -5.41
C THR A 35 -0.16 5.20 -5.20
N THR A 36 -0.83 4.75 -6.26
CA THR A 36 -2.23 4.29 -6.18
C THR A 36 -2.39 3.08 -5.25
N GLN A 37 -1.43 2.16 -5.24
CA GLN A 37 -1.48 0.97 -4.39
C GLN A 37 -1.28 1.31 -2.91
N VAL A 38 -0.42 2.27 -2.59
CA VAL A 38 -0.26 2.80 -1.22
C VAL A 38 -1.56 3.46 -0.75
N ALA A 39 -2.17 4.32 -1.57
CA ALA A 39 -3.45 4.95 -1.23
C ALA A 39 -4.55 3.91 -0.96
N LYS A 40 -4.69 2.90 -1.83
CA LYS A 40 -5.65 1.80 -1.63
C LYS A 40 -5.38 0.98 -0.37
N ALA A 41 -4.11 0.75 -0.04
CA ALA A 41 -3.73 0.03 1.18
C ALA A 41 -4.07 0.85 2.44
N GLN A 42 -3.88 2.17 2.39
CA GLN A 42 -4.25 3.08 3.48
C GLN A 42 -5.76 3.07 3.71
N ASP A 43 -6.57 3.25 2.66
CA ASP A 43 -8.03 3.19 2.76
C ASP A 43 -8.51 1.84 3.33
N ALA A 44 -7.86 0.73 2.92
CA ALA A 44 -8.19 -0.58 3.44
C ALA A 44 -7.83 -0.74 4.92
N LEU A 45 -6.73 -0.13 5.36
CA LEU A 45 -6.30 -0.11 6.75
C LEU A 45 -7.28 0.70 7.62
N ASP A 46 -7.80 1.81 7.09
CA ASP A 46 -8.78 2.64 7.79
C ASP A 46 -10.11 1.90 7.95
N ARG A 47 -10.59 1.24 6.88
CA ARG A 47 -11.80 0.40 6.95
C ARG A 47 -11.68 -0.72 7.98
N VAL A 48 -10.59 -1.49 7.96
CA VAL A 48 -10.42 -2.60 8.93
C VAL A 48 -10.21 -2.09 10.35
N THR A 49 -9.65 -0.88 10.51
CA THR A 49 -9.55 -0.23 11.83
C THR A 49 -10.93 0.17 12.36
N ALA A 50 -11.80 0.72 11.52
CA ALA A 50 -13.19 1.01 11.91
C ALA A 50 -13.97 -0.26 12.30
N VAL A 51 -13.82 -1.34 11.52
CA VAL A 51 -14.42 -2.64 11.85
C VAL A 51 -13.87 -3.18 13.18
N PHE A 52 -12.57 -3.02 13.44
CA PHE A 52 -11.97 -3.43 14.70
C PHE A 52 -12.54 -2.67 15.89
N ALA A 53 -12.74 -1.34 15.77
CA ALA A 53 -13.36 -0.51 16.80
C ALA A 53 -14.80 -0.99 17.10
N LYS A 54 -15.61 -1.19 16.06
CA LYS A 54 -16.97 -1.75 16.21
C LYS A 54 -16.96 -3.12 16.90
N GLN A 55 -15.93 -3.92 16.64
CA GLN A 55 -15.81 -5.24 17.28
C GLN A 55 -15.35 -5.18 18.74
N GLN A 56 -14.70 -4.11 19.16
CA GLN A 56 -14.45 -3.84 20.58
C GLN A 56 -15.75 -3.48 21.30
N GLU A 57 -16.58 -2.63 20.70
CA GLU A 57 -17.90 -2.26 21.23
C GLU A 57 -18.79 -3.50 21.38
N ARG A 58 -18.88 -4.35 20.36
CA ARG A 58 -19.61 -5.63 20.41
C ARG A 58 -19.15 -6.54 21.55
N VAL A 59 -17.86 -6.57 21.85
CA VAL A 59 -17.33 -7.35 22.99
C VAL A 59 -17.71 -6.70 24.32
N ALA A 60 -17.77 -5.36 24.40
CA ALA A 60 -18.23 -4.65 25.58
C ALA A 60 -19.73 -4.87 25.82
N GLU A 61 -20.55 -4.78 24.78
CA GLU A 61 -21.99 -5.10 24.80
C GLU A 61 -22.22 -6.53 25.31
N ALA A 62 -21.57 -7.52 24.70
CA ALA A 62 -21.72 -8.92 25.13
C ALA A 62 -21.21 -9.16 26.57
N ARG A 63 -20.24 -8.38 27.05
CA ARG A 63 -19.84 -8.44 28.47
C ARG A 63 -20.91 -7.86 29.39
N ALA A 64 -21.61 -6.81 28.97
CA ALA A 64 -22.72 -6.24 29.72
C ALA A 64 -23.89 -7.22 29.77
N GLU A 65 -24.24 -7.87 28.66
CA GLU A 65 -25.28 -8.90 28.61
C GLU A 65 -25.01 -10.05 29.59
N VAL A 66 -23.77 -10.54 29.67
CA VAL A 66 -23.39 -11.57 30.67
C VAL A 66 -23.60 -11.09 32.11
N LYS A 67 -23.39 -9.80 32.39
CA LYS A 67 -23.59 -9.22 33.73
C LYS A 67 -25.06 -9.05 34.08
N HIS A 68 -25.89 -8.69 33.10
CA HIS A 68 -27.32 -8.45 33.26
C HIS A 68 -28.18 -9.71 33.09
N ALA A 69 -27.60 -10.85 32.72
CA ALA A 69 -28.32 -12.11 32.64
C ALA A 69 -28.77 -12.60 34.03
N ASP A 70 -30.09 -12.64 34.22
CA ASP A 70 -30.75 -12.99 35.48
C ASP A 70 -30.89 -14.49 35.71
N SER A 71 -31.02 -15.27 34.62
CA SER A 71 -31.12 -16.73 34.70
C SER A 71 -29.83 -17.44 34.31
N ARG A 72 -29.70 -18.70 34.74
CA ARG A 72 -28.55 -19.55 34.40
C ARG A 72 -28.50 -19.89 32.90
N SER A 73 -29.64 -20.08 32.24
CA SER A 73 -29.67 -20.34 30.79
C SER A 73 -29.24 -19.09 30.02
N ASP A 74 -29.79 -17.93 30.36
CA ASP A 74 -29.50 -16.68 29.65
C ASP A 74 -28.04 -16.29 29.84
N ARG A 75 -27.48 -16.56 31.02
CA ARG A 75 -26.04 -16.36 31.26
C ARG A 75 -25.18 -17.27 30.41
N ALA A 76 -25.57 -18.53 30.22
CA ALA A 76 -24.82 -19.46 29.38
C ALA A 76 -24.81 -19.01 27.91
N GLU A 77 -25.95 -18.56 27.40
CA GLU A 77 -26.10 -18.00 26.05
C GLU A 77 -25.28 -16.72 25.88
N ALA A 78 -25.37 -15.78 26.84
CA ALA A 78 -24.59 -14.54 26.82
C ALA A 78 -23.07 -14.83 26.86
N ILE A 79 -22.63 -15.84 27.62
CA ILE A 79 -21.21 -16.26 27.63
C ILE A 79 -20.79 -16.81 26.27
N ALA A 80 -21.64 -17.61 25.62
CA ALA A 80 -21.38 -18.12 24.28
C ALA A 80 -21.29 -16.97 23.26
N ALA A 81 -22.20 -16.00 23.33
CA ALA A 81 -22.18 -14.78 22.51
C ALA A 81 -20.89 -13.96 22.74
N LEU A 82 -20.48 -13.78 24.00
CA LEU A 82 -19.23 -13.11 24.35
C LEU A 82 -18.00 -13.83 23.78
N LYS A 83 -17.95 -15.17 23.85
CA LYS A 83 -16.87 -15.96 23.25
C LYS A 83 -16.84 -15.75 21.73
N ALA A 84 -17.99 -15.84 21.05
CA ALA A 84 -18.09 -15.61 19.62
C ALA A 84 -17.66 -14.18 19.23
N ALA A 85 -18.04 -13.17 20.00
CA ALA A 85 -17.63 -11.78 19.79
C ALA A 85 -16.11 -11.60 19.92
N LYS A 86 -15.49 -12.23 20.93
CA LYS A 86 -14.03 -12.21 21.11
C LYS A 86 -13.29 -12.86 19.94
N VAL A 87 -13.75 -14.02 19.48
CA VAL A 87 -13.17 -14.72 18.31
C VAL A 87 -13.25 -13.81 17.07
N LYS A 88 -14.42 -13.23 16.79
CA LYS A 88 -14.57 -12.27 15.66
C LYS A 88 -13.61 -11.09 15.79
N LYS A 89 -13.47 -10.50 16.99
CA LYS A 89 -12.52 -9.42 17.24
C LYS A 89 -11.07 -9.84 16.93
N GLU A 90 -10.68 -11.05 17.33
CA GLU A 90 -9.33 -11.59 17.05
C GLU A 90 -9.10 -11.79 15.55
N HIS A 91 -10.08 -12.30 14.80
CA HIS A 91 -9.98 -12.41 13.35
C HIS A 91 -9.80 -11.05 12.68
N VAL A 92 -10.56 -10.03 13.11
CA VAL A 92 -10.41 -8.67 12.58
C VAL A 92 -9.05 -8.07 12.98
N ALA A 93 -8.56 -8.33 14.19
CA ALA A 93 -7.22 -7.90 14.61
C ALA A 93 -6.12 -8.48 13.71
N LYS A 94 -6.21 -9.77 13.38
CA LYS A 94 -5.30 -10.44 12.44
C LYS A 94 -5.39 -9.82 11.05
N ALA A 95 -6.60 -9.56 10.55
CA ALA A 95 -6.82 -8.90 9.27
C ALA A 95 -6.22 -7.48 9.23
N LYS A 96 -6.37 -6.71 10.32
CA LYS A 96 -5.73 -5.39 10.48
C LYS A 96 -4.21 -5.50 10.42
N LYS A 97 -3.61 -6.44 11.15
CA LYS A 97 -2.15 -6.66 11.11
C LYS A 97 -1.67 -7.03 9.70
N ALA A 98 -2.41 -7.89 9.00
CA ALA A 98 -2.10 -8.24 7.62
C ALA A 98 -2.18 -7.01 6.68
N GLN A 99 -3.14 -6.10 6.90
CA GLN A 99 -3.19 -4.87 6.11
C GLN A 99 -2.05 -3.90 6.41
N GLN A 100 -1.62 -3.79 7.67
CA GLN A 100 -0.43 -3.00 8.01
C GLN A 100 0.82 -3.52 7.28
N GLN A 101 0.98 -4.85 7.18
CA GLN A 101 2.09 -5.44 6.42
C GLN A 101 1.97 -5.18 4.91
N ARG A 102 0.77 -5.24 4.35
CA ARG A 102 0.53 -4.90 2.93
C ARG A 102 0.85 -3.45 2.63
N LEU A 103 0.47 -2.54 3.53
CA LEU A 103 0.81 -1.12 3.42
C LEU A 103 2.33 -0.93 3.45
N ALA A 104 3.02 -1.53 4.43
CA ALA A 104 4.48 -1.48 4.51
C ALA A 104 5.15 -1.97 3.21
N LYS A 105 4.65 -3.08 2.62
CA LYS A 105 5.18 -3.59 1.35
C LYS A 105 4.85 -2.70 0.15
N ALA A 106 3.69 -2.07 0.13
CA ALA A 106 3.35 -1.10 -0.92
C ALA A 106 4.26 0.13 -0.85
N THR A 107 4.54 0.64 0.36
CA THR A 107 5.48 1.74 0.59
C THR A 107 6.90 1.35 0.16
N GLU A 108 7.36 0.13 0.46
CA GLU A 108 8.67 -0.37 0.01
C GLU A 108 8.78 -0.42 -1.52
N ARG A 109 7.72 -0.85 -2.21
CA ARG A 109 7.68 -0.87 -3.68
C ARG A 109 7.72 0.53 -4.28
N LEU A 110 6.99 1.47 -3.67
CA LEU A 110 7.02 2.87 -4.07
C LEU A 110 8.43 3.45 -3.93
N ALA A 111 9.08 3.26 -2.78
CA ALA A 111 10.45 3.72 -2.57
C ALA A 111 11.45 3.08 -3.56
N THR A 112 11.27 1.80 -3.90
CA THR A 112 12.10 1.12 -4.90
C THR A 112 11.91 1.72 -6.29
N CYS A 113 10.67 2.01 -6.66
CA CYS A 113 10.35 2.62 -7.94
C CYS A 113 10.90 4.06 -8.02
N GLU A 114 10.75 4.86 -6.96
CA GLU A 114 11.30 6.22 -6.86
C GLU A 114 12.83 6.24 -6.95
N ALA A 115 13.50 5.19 -6.48
CA ALA A 115 14.94 4.99 -6.61
C ALA A 115 15.39 4.56 -8.03
N GLY A 116 14.48 4.52 -9.02
CA GLY A 116 14.78 4.09 -10.38
C GLY A 116 14.92 2.58 -10.54
N GLY A 117 14.55 1.79 -9.52
CA GLY A 117 14.44 0.35 -9.62
C GLY A 117 13.29 0.01 -10.55
N THR A 118 13.60 -0.51 -11.74
CA THR A 118 12.60 -1.00 -12.70
C THR A 118 11.78 -2.10 -12.04
N THR A 119 10.58 -1.79 -11.57
CA THR A 119 9.55 -2.78 -11.26
C THR A 119 8.99 -3.31 -12.59
N ALA A 120 9.86 -4.00 -13.35
CA ALA A 120 9.44 -4.78 -14.51
C ALA A 120 8.45 -5.83 -14.03
N SER A 121 7.24 -5.77 -14.60
CA SER A 121 6.15 -6.73 -14.41
C SER A 121 6.50 -8.08 -15.01
#